data_AF-A0A7Y0XD61-F1
#
_entry.id   AF-A0A7Y0XD61-F1
#
_cell.length_a   1.000
_cell.length_b   1.000
_cell.length_c   1.000
_cell.angle_alpha   90.00
_cell.angle_beta   90.00
_cell.angle_gamma   90.00
#
_symmetry.space_group_name_H-M   'P 1'
#
loop_
_entity.id
_entity.type
_entity.pdbx_description
1 polymer ?
#
loop_
_entity_poly.entity_id
_entity_poly.type
_entity_poly.pdbx_seq_one_letter_code
_entity_poly.pdbx_strand_id
1 'polypeptide(L)'
;KKALKRAGLSIEDMGVVELNEAFAAQSLPCAKDLGLLDVMDEKVNLNGGAIALGHPLGCSGSRISTTLINLMEAKDAKYGLA
;
A
#
# COMPACT_ATOMS: atom_id res chain seq x y z
N LYS A 1 7.74 -8.58 2.37
CA LYS A 1 9.14 -9.06 2.26
C LYS A 1 9.35 -10.17 1.21
N LYS A 2 8.60 -11.29 1.21
CA LYS A 2 8.80 -12.38 0.21
C LYS A 2 8.62 -11.94 -1.25
N ALA A 3 7.60 -11.11 -1.53
CA ALA A 3 7.32 -10.57 -2.87
C ALA A 3 8.48 -9.70 -3.37
N LEU A 4 8.88 -8.70 -2.58
CA LEU A 4 10.04 -7.83 -2.85
C LEU A 4 11.31 -8.63 -3.18
N LYS A 5 11.65 -9.64 -2.35
CA LYS A 5 12.80 -10.52 -2.60
C LYS A 5 12.71 -11.26 -3.94
N ARG A 6 11.52 -11.74 -4.32
CA ARG A 6 11.31 -12.43 -5.62
C ARG A 6 11.41 -11.47 -6.79
N ALA A 7 10.99 -10.22 -6.62
CA ALA A 7 11.10 -9.17 -7.63
C ALA A 7 12.51 -8.55 -7.72
N GLY A 8 13.39 -8.83 -6.76
CA GLY A 8 14.72 -8.20 -6.68
C GLY A 8 14.66 -6.72 -6.31
N LEU A 9 13.59 -6.29 -5.62
CA LEU A 9 13.33 -4.90 -5.23
C LEU A 9 13.40 -4.76 -3.70
N SER A 10 13.69 -3.55 -3.24
CA SER A 10 13.59 -3.14 -1.84
C SER A 10 12.29 -2.38 -1.57
N ILE A 11 12.00 -2.06 -0.30
CA ILE A 11 10.79 -1.29 0.02
C ILE A 11 10.95 0.19 -0.40
N GLU A 12 12.17 0.68 -0.40
CA GLU A 12 12.55 2.04 -0.77
C GLU A 12 12.33 2.31 -2.27
N ASP A 13 12.39 1.28 -3.11
CA ASP A 13 12.08 1.35 -4.55
C ASP A 13 10.60 1.66 -4.84
N MET A 14 9.71 1.49 -3.84
CA MET A 14 8.28 1.72 -4.03
C MET A 14 7.97 3.21 -4.01
N GLY A 15 7.35 3.69 -5.08
CA GLY A 15 6.85 5.06 -5.19
C GLY A 15 5.55 5.27 -4.44
N VAL A 16 4.66 4.27 -4.45
CA VAL A 16 3.37 4.26 -3.75
C VAL A 16 3.05 2.87 -3.20
N VAL A 17 2.28 2.82 -2.12
CA VAL A 17 1.91 1.60 -1.40
C VAL A 17 0.42 1.65 -1.02
N GLU A 18 -0.30 0.56 -1.28
CA GLU A 18 -1.68 0.36 -0.81
C GLU A 18 -1.72 -0.79 0.19
N LEU A 19 -1.86 -0.48 1.47
CA LEU A 19 -2.01 -1.47 2.54
C LEU A 19 -3.48 -1.61 2.90
N ASN A 20 -4.02 -2.82 2.90
CA ASN A 20 -5.40 -3.05 3.36
C ASN A 20 -5.54 -2.71 4.86
N GLU A 21 -6.34 -1.69 5.17
CA GLU A 21 -6.56 -1.20 6.53
C GLU A 21 -7.66 -1.98 7.24
N ALA A 22 -7.36 -3.19 7.71
CA ALA A 22 -8.34 -3.96 8.49
C ALA A 22 -8.67 -3.25 9.82
N PHE A 23 -7.65 -2.75 10.50
CA PHE A 23 -7.75 -1.94 11.73
C PHE A 23 -6.51 -1.05 11.86
N ALA A 24 -6.65 0.16 12.41
CA ALA A 24 -5.49 1.04 12.66
C ALA A 24 -4.42 0.36 13.55
N ALA A 25 -4.86 -0.40 14.56
CA ALA A 25 -3.99 -1.16 15.45
C ALA A 25 -3.20 -2.29 14.74
N GLN A 26 -3.63 -2.72 13.54
CA GLN A 26 -2.90 -3.68 12.71
C GLN A 26 -2.06 -2.97 11.64
N SER A 27 -2.59 -1.93 11.01
CA SER A 27 -1.94 -1.25 9.90
C SER A 27 -0.70 -0.46 10.33
N LEU A 28 -0.75 0.22 11.47
CA LEU A 28 0.38 1.02 11.99
C LEU A 28 1.63 0.16 12.29
N PRO A 29 1.52 -0.98 13.02
CA PRO A 29 2.66 -1.88 13.19
C PRO A 29 3.22 -2.42 11.86
N CYS A 30 2.36 -2.77 10.90
CA CYS A 30 2.81 -3.27 9.60
C CYS A 30 3.58 -2.19 8.82
N ALA A 31 3.11 -0.94 8.82
CA ALA A 31 3.83 0.17 8.21
C ALA A 31 5.19 0.41 8.89
N LYS A 32 5.23 0.34 10.23
CA LYS A 32 6.47 0.46 11.02
C LYS A 32 7.49 -0.64 10.68
N ASP A 33 7.06 -1.90 10.62
CA ASP A 33 7.95 -3.04 10.32
C ASP A 33 8.47 -3.05 8.87
N LEU A 34 7.79 -2.30 7.98
CA LEU A 34 8.21 -2.05 6.60
C LEU A 34 9.02 -0.75 6.44
N GLY A 35 9.21 0.04 7.51
CA GLY A 35 9.93 1.32 7.43
C GLY A 35 9.15 2.42 6.71
N LEU A 36 7.82 2.32 6.65
CA LEU A 36 6.95 3.25 5.92
C LEU A 36 6.28 4.30 6.82
N LEU A 37 6.41 4.18 8.14
CA LEU A 37 5.66 5.01 9.08
C LEU A 37 5.96 6.51 8.93
N ASP A 38 7.23 6.86 8.70
CA ASP A 38 7.67 8.26 8.57
C ASP A 38 7.33 8.88 7.20
N VAL A 39 7.01 8.05 6.21
CA VAL A 39 6.67 8.47 4.83
C VAL A 39 5.23 8.12 4.46
N MET A 40 4.39 7.88 5.48
CA MET A 40 3.03 7.36 5.29
C MET A 40 2.18 8.33 4.47
N ASP A 41 2.22 9.63 4.79
CA ASP A 41 1.44 10.67 4.11
C ASP A 41 1.92 10.94 2.66
N GLU A 42 3.10 10.45 2.29
CA GLU A 42 3.69 10.68 0.96
C GLU A 42 3.44 9.51 0.01
N LYS A 43 3.37 8.28 0.55
CA LYS A 43 3.38 7.05 -0.23
C LYS A 43 2.27 6.05 0.09
N VAL A 44 1.69 6.05 1.28
CA VAL A 44 0.82 4.96 1.77
C VAL A 44 -0.65 5.39 1.79
N ASN A 45 -1.53 4.62 1.14
CA ASN A 45 -2.99 4.79 1.17
C ASN A 45 -3.45 6.25 0.88
N LEU A 46 -2.84 6.88 -0.13
CA LEU A 46 -3.02 8.30 -0.42
C LEU A 46 -4.45 8.71 -0.78
N ASN A 47 -5.26 7.76 -1.26
CA ASN A 47 -6.66 7.96 -1.58
C ASN A 47 -7.60 7.37 -0.50
N GLY A 48 -7.08 7.08 0.69
CA GLY A 48 -7.78 6.42 1.78
C GLY A 48 -7.84 4.89 1.63
N GLY A 49 -7.92 4.19 2.76
CA GLY A 49 -7.99 2.73 2.81
C GLY A 49 -9.33 2.19 3.34
N ALA A 50 -9.32 0.93 3.77
CA ALA A 50 -10.52 0.18 4.12
C ALA A 50 -11.28 0.73 5.34
N ILE A 51 -10.61 1.50 6.21
CA ILE A 51 -11.26 2.17 7.35
C ILE A 51 -12.26 3.22 6.86
N ALA A 52 -11.91 3.96 5.80
CA ALA A 52 -12.77 4.99 5.22
C ALA A 52 -13.67 4.45 4.11
N LEU A 53 -13.14 3.57 3.25
CA LEU A 53 -13.80 3.09 2.04
C LEU A 53 -14.61 1.80 2.26
N GLY A 54 -14.47 1.18 3.43
CA GLY A 54 -15.08 -0.09 3.77
C GLY A 54 -14.26 -1.30 3.29
N HIS A 55 -14.60 -2.47 3.85
CA HIS A 55 -13.92 -3.74 3.58
C HIS A 55 -14.92 -4.83 3.16
N PRO A 56 -15.42 -4.80 1.92
CA PRO A 56 -16.19 -5.92 1.37
C PRO A 56 -15.27 -7.12 1.15
N LEU A 57 -15.53 -8.19 1.89
CA LEU A 57 -14.82 -9.48 1.79
C LEU A 57 -14.87 -9.99 0.34
N GLY A 58 -13.73 -10.46 -0.17
CA GLY A 58 -13.59 -10.94 -1.55
C GLY A 58 -13.37 -9.85 -2.61
N CYS A 59 -13.80 -8.61 -2.38
CA CYS A 59 -13.60 -7.49 -3.31
C CYS A 59 -12.34 -6.67 -2.99
N SER A 60 -12.01 -6.54 -1.69
CA SER A 60 -10.98 -5.61 -1.21
C SER A 60 -9.59 -5.81 -1.84
N GLY A 61 -9.20 -7.05 -2.14
CA GLY A 61 -7.93 -7.34 -2.80
C GLY A 61 -7.83 -6.74 -4.21
N SER A 62 -8.88 -6.86 -5.02
CA SER A 62 -8.91 -6.22 -6.34
C SER A 62 -8.98 -4.69 -6.20
N ARG A 63 -9.77 -4.18 -5.24
CA ARG A 63 -9.90 -2.74 -4.99
C ARG A 63 -8.55 -2.07 -4.67
N ILE A 64 -7.76 -2.63 -3.74
CA ILE A 64 -6.45 -2.04 -3.37
C ILE A 64 -5.49 -2.05 -4.56
N SER A 65 -5.42 -3.14 -5.33
CA SER A 65 -4.52 -3.24 -6.48
C SER A 65 -4.94 -2.29 -7.61
N THR A 66 -6.23 -2.15 -7.87
CA THR A 66 -6.74 -1.18 -8.85
C THR A 66 -6.45 0.25 -8.40
N THR A 67 -6.65 0.57 -7.11
CA THR A 67 -6.34 1.89 -6.56
C THR A 67 -4.85 2.22 -6.69
N LEU A 68 -3.99 1.24 -6.39
CA LEU A 68 -2.54 1.35 -6.54
C LEU A 68 -2.14 1.66 -7.98
N ILE A 69 -2.66 0.94 -8.97
CA ILE A 69 -2.32 1.15 -10.39
C ILE A 69 -2.71 2.57 -10.83
N ASN A 70 -3.90 3.05 -10.44
CA ASN A 70 -4.33 4.41 -10.75
C ASN A 70 -3.43 5.46 -10.08
N LEU A 71 -3.00 5.23 -8.83
CA LEU A 71 -2.05 6.11 -8.14
C LEU A 71 -0.67 6.10 -8.80
N MET A 72 -0.20 4.93 -9.24
CA MET A 72 1.07 4.80 -9.95
C MET A 72 1.04 5.59 -11.26
N GLU A 73 -0.03 5.50 -12.03
CA GLU A 73 -0.22 6.29 -13.26
C GLU A 73 -0.26 7.79 -12.95
N ALA A 74 -1.05 8.21 -11.96
CA ALA A 74 -1.19 9.62 -11.59
C ALA A 74 0.11 10.26 -11.06
N LYS A 75 0.98 9.46 -10.43
CA LYS A 75 2.28 9.92 -9.87
C LYS A 75 3.50 9.56 -10.72
N ASP A 76 3.30 8.99 -11.90
CA ASP A 76 4.37 8.45 -12.75
C ASP A 76 5.34 7.52 -11.98
N ALA A 77 4.77 6.68 -11.10
CA ALA A 77 5.55 5.78 -10.26
C ALA A 77 5.79 4.44 -10.98
N LYS A 78 7.07 4.08 -11.12
CA LYS A 78 7.48 2.83 -11.79
C LYS A 78 7.10 1.56 -11.01
N TYR A 79 7.18 1.61 -9.68
CA TYR A 79 6.90 0.47 -8.81
C TYR A 79 5.95 0.86 -7.68
N GLY A 80 5.03 -0.06 -7.36
CA GLY A 80 4.14 0.05 -6.23
C GLY A 80 3.93 -1.30 -5.55
N LEU A 81 3.48 -1.26 -4.29
CA LEU A 81 3.26 -2.44 -3.46
C LEU A 81 1.82 -2.47 -2.94
N ALA A 82 1.16 -3.63 -3.07
CA ALA A 82 -0.10 -3.95 -2.41
C ALA A 82 0.06 -5.20 -1.53
#